data_AF-A0A1Q5ZT44-F1
#
_entry.id   AF-A0A1Q5ZT44-F1
#
_cell.length_a   1.000
_cell.length_b   1.000
_cell.length_c   1.000
_cell.angle_alpha   90.00
_cell.angle_beta   90.00
_cell.angle_gamma   90.00
#
_symmetry.space_group_name_H-M   'P 1'
#
loop_
_entity.id
_entity.type
_entity.pdbx_description
1 polymer ?
#
loop_
_entity_poly.entity_id
_entity_poly.type
_entity_poly.pdbx_seq_one_letter_code
_entity_poly.pdbx_strand_id
1 'polypeptide(L)'
;MTSQINTANQKIGFKNKGLIIAIICIAIIGLIVSLNWHQLRAQYHLLTGHQFKAGDKLYATPKIFEGDPKNNSVILMRLVRPLTVADIDKMNINAAKKEVLKKNIDPQAQSYLIYGGESADYQRFNEAHTAFAGKYLGKAVLNFRNVTDKKLVPETFCIIEPNEDVMIGKYLHLATIPENYTWADNTFYTFYDSLTDQELPKFIKK
;
A
#
# COMPACT_ATOMS: atom_id res chain seq x y z
N MET A 1 14.33 42.38 67.07
CA MET A 1 14.66 42.79 65.69
C MET A 1 14.15 41.72 64.75
N THR A 2 12.95 41.91 64.21
CA THR A 2 12.26 40.93 63.37
C THR A 2 12.34 41.40 61.93
N SER A 3 13.20 40.75 61.14
CA SER A 3 13.38 41.04 59.71
C SER A 3 12.18 40.47 58.95
N GLN A 4 11.37 41.35 58.35
CA GLN A 4 10.31 40.98 57.42
C GLN A 4 10.94 40.55 56.09
N ILE A 5 10.85 39.25 55.78
CA ILE A 5 11.19 38.73 54.45
C ILE A 5 10.04 39.09 53.52
N ASN A 6 10.18 40.20 52.79
CA ASN A 6 9.31 40.56 51.67
C ASN A 6 9.49 39.54 50.54
N THR A 7 8.61 38.53 50.49
CA THR A 7 8.51 37.64 49.33
C THR A 7 7.71 38.37 48.26
N ALA A 8 8.42 39.15 47.44
CA ALA A 8 7.85 39.69 46.21
C ALA A 8 7.55 38.52 45.26
N ASN A 9 6.30 38.06 45.28
CA ASN A 9 5.75 37.15 44.27
C ASN A 9 5.82 37.85 42.91
N GLN A 10 6.94 37.68 42.20
CA GLN A 10 7.03 37.99 40.78
C GLN A 10 6.06 37.06 40.05
N LYS A 11 4.83 37.54 39.83
CA LYS A 11 3.95 36.97 38.83
C LYS A 11 4.66 37.09 37.50
N ILE A 12 5.25 36.00 37.01
CA ILE A 12 5.71 35.86 35.63
C ILE A 12 4.46 36.00 34.76
N GLY A 13 4.10 37.24 34.44
CA GLY A 13 3.03 37.55 33.53
C GLY A 13 3.48 37.08 32.16
N PHE A 14 3.00 35.92 31.73
CA PHE A 14 3.15 35.46 30.36
C PHE A 14 2.44 36.47 29.44
N LYS A 15 3.17 37.52 29.01
CA LYS A 15 2.63 38.60 28.16
C LYS A 15 2.24 38.11 26.76
N ASN A 16 2.59 36.87 26.41
CA ASN A 16 2.38 36.29 25.08
C ASN A 16 1.53 35.00 25.12
N LYS A 17 0.44 34.97 25.89
CA LYS A 17 -0.47 33.81 25.93
C LYS A 17 -0.93 33.37 24.53
N GLY A 18 -1.18 34.32 23.63
CA GLY A 18 -1.54 34.02 22.24
C GLY A 18 -0.44 33.28 21.47
N LEU A 19 0.83 33.65 21.65
CA LEU A 19 1.96 32.95 21.02
C LEU A 19 2.11 31.52 21.54
N ILE A 20 1.96 31.32 22.86
CA ILE A 20 2.04 29.99 23.46
C ILE A 20 0.91 29.09 22.94
N ILE A 21 -0.32 29.61 22.87
CA ILE A 21 -1.47 28.89 22.29
C ILE A 21 -1.19 28.53 20.83
N ALA A 22 -0.66 29.46 20.02
CA ALA A 22 -0.34 29.21 18.62
C ALA A 22 0.72 28.10 18.47
N ILE A 23 1.80 28.13 19.28
CA ILE A 23 2.84 27.09 19.27
C ILE A 23 2.25 25.72 19.64
N ILE A 24 1.40 25.67 20.68
CA ILE A 24 0.72 24.43 21.08
C ILE A 24 -0.16 23.90 19.94
N CYS A 25 -0.94 24.77 19.29
CA CYS A 25 -1.78 24.37 18.16
C CYS A 25 -0.95 23.81 17.00
N ILE A 26 0.17 24.45 16.65
CA ILE A 26 1.08 23.96 15.60
C ILE A 26 1.67 22.60 15.99
N ALA A 27 2.09 22.42 17.25
CA ALA A 27 2.62 21.15 17.73
C ALA A 27 1.57 20.02 17.67
N ILE A 28 0.32 20.31 18.07
CA ILE A 28 -0.79 19.36 18.00
C ILE A 28 -1.10 19.00 16.54
N ILE A 29 -1.17 19.98 15.63
CA ILE A 29 -1.38 19.73 14.20
C ILE A 29 -0.25 18.88 13.64
N GLY A 30 1.00 19.22 13.95
CA GLY A 30 2.18 18.46 13.52
C GLY A 30 2.13 17.00 14.01
N LEU A 31 1.72 16.77 15.25
CA LEU A 31 1.54 15.43 15.81
C LEU A 31 0.43 14.66 15.07
N ILE A 32 -0.73 15.28 14.85
CA ILE A 32 -1.85 14.66 14.13
C ILE A 32 -1.42 14.28 12.71
N VAL A 33 -0.75 15.18 11.98
CA VAL A 33 -0.24 14.91 10.63
C VAL A 33 0.78 13.78 10.65
N SER A 34 1.71 13.78 11.60
CA SER A 34 2.72 12.72 11.73
C SER A 34 2.09 11.36 12.02
N LEU A 35 1.08 11.30 12.89
CA LEU A 35 0.39 10.05 13.23
C LEU A 35 -0.45 9.50 12.07
N ASN A 36 -0.95 10.38 11.20
CA ASN A 36 -1.80 10.01 10.06
C ASN A 36 -1.09 10.11 8.71
N TRP A 37 0.25 10.20 8.70
CA TRP A 37 1.03 10.53 7.50
C TRP A 37 0.76 9.57 6.34
N HIS A 38 0.74 8.26 6.59
CA HIS A 38 0.49 7.27 5.54
C HIS A 38 -0.89 7.41 4.92
N GLN A 39 -1.91 7.66 5.74
CA GLN A 39 -3.27 7.83 5.26
C GLN A 39 -3.44 9.13 4.47
N LEU A 40 -2.84 10.22 4.94
CA LEU A 40 -2.81 11.49 4.21
C LEU A 40 -2.07 11.36 2.88
N ARG A 41 -0.90 10.69 2.86
CA ARG A 41 -0.13 10.43 1.65
C ARG A 41 -0.91 9.59 0.63
N ALA A 42 -1.55 8.51 1.09
CA ALA A 42 -2.37 7.67 0.22
C ALA A 42 -3.52 8.47 -0.40
N GLN A 43 -4.26 9.26 0.41
CA GLN A 43 -5.33 10.11 -0.11
C GLN A 43 -4.81 11.21 -1.06
N TYR A 44 -3.64 11.77 -0.79
CA TYR A 44 -3.01 12.73 -1.67
C TYR A 44 -2.70 12.13 -3.05
N HIS A 45 -2.09 10.93 -3.10
CA HIS A 45 -1.80 10.25 -4.36
C HIS A 45 -3.08 9.86 -5.11
N LEU A 46 -4.12 9.46 -4.38
CA LEU A 46 -5.44 9.18 -4.96
C LEU A 46 -5.99 10.40 -5.73
N LEU A 47 -5.88 11.59 -5.14
CA LEU A 47 -6.44 12.83 -5.70
C LEU A 47 -5.56 13.48 -6.78
N THR A 48 -4.24 13.44 -6.60
CA THR A 48 -3.29 14.25 -7.40
C THR A 48 -2.44 13.44 -8.38
N GLY A 49 -2.43 12.11 -8.30
CA GLY A 49 -1.73 11.28 -9.26
C GLY A 49 -2.28 11.46 -10.69
N HIS A 50 -1.45 11.15 -11.70
CA HIS A 50 -1.87 10.92 -13.09
C HIS A 50 -3.29 10.33 -13.18
N GLN A 51 -4.14 11.01 -13.94
CA GLN A 51 -5.53 10.64 -14.07
C GLN A 51 -5.68 9.66 -15.23
N PHE A 52 -5.28 8.41 -15.00
CA PHE A 52 -5.55 7.32 -15.93
C PHE A 52 -7.06 7.09 -16.06
N LYS A 53 -7.49 6.73 -17.26
CA LYS A 53 -8.86 6.31 -17.56
C LYS A 53 -8.91 4.80 -17.71
N ALA A 54 -10.06 4.21 -17.35
CA ALA A 54 -10.27 2.79 -17.55
C ALA A 54 -10.04 2.41 -19.03
N GLY A 55 -9.22 1.39 -19.25
CA GLY A 55 -8.76 0.93 -20.57
C GLY A 55 -7.42 1.52 -21.04
N ASP A 56 -6.88 2.54 -20.37
CA ASP A 56 -5.58 3.11 -20.72
C ASP A 56 -4.47 2.05 -20.60
N LYS A 57 -3.50 2.10 -21.52
CA LYS A 57 -2.32 1.25 -21.44
C LYS A 57 -1.36 1.80 -20.40
N LEU A 58 -0.90 0.94 -19.52
CA LEU A 58 0.09 1.26 -18.50
C LEU A 58 1.41 0.57 -18.84
N TYR A 59 2.48 1.34 -18.70
CA TYR A 59 3.83 0.94 -19.01
C TYR A 59 4.68 0.98 -17.75
N ALA A 60 5.63 0.05 -17.62
CA ALA A 60 6.64 0.06 -16.59
C ALA A 60 7.47 1.34 -16.67
N THR A 61 7.69 2.00 -15.52
CA THR A 61 8.51 3.22 -15.48
C THR A 61 9.97 2.95 -15.89
N PRO A 62 10.70 3.98 -16.37
CA PRO A 62 12.11 3.84 -16.73
C PRO A 62 13.00 3.21 -15.65
N LYS A 63 12.68 3.47 -14.37
CA LYS A 63 13.40 2.95 -13.20
C LYS A 63 13.58 1.44 -13.21
N ILE A 64 12.61 0.70 -13.74
CA ILE A 64 12.66 -0.76 -13.87
C ILE A 64 13.80 -1.22 -14.79
N PHE A 65 14.24 -0.36 -15.70
CA PHE A 65 15.25 -0.63 -16.71
C PHE A 65 16.60 0.04 -16.42
N GLU A 66 16.73 0.76 -15.30
CA GLU A 66 17.96 1.47 -14.90
C GLU A 66 18.99 0.56 -14.21
N GLY A 67 18.69 -0.74 -14.06
CA GLY A 67 19.66 -1.74 -13.59
C GLY A 67 19.75 -1.90 -12.07
N ASP A 68 18.83 -1.31 -11.30
CA ASP A 68 18.70 -1.61 -9.86
C ASP A 68 18.02 -2.98 -9.68
N PRO A 69 18.72 -3.99 -9.12
CA PRO A 69 18.15 -5.31 -8.89
C PRO A 69 16.91 -5.30 -7.97
N LYS A 70 16.73 -4.25 -7.15
CA LYS A 70 15.61 -4.13 -6.22
C LYS A 70 14.34 -3.55 -6.85
N ASN A 71 14.46 -2.91 -8.01
CA ASN A 71 13.37 -2.21 -8.69
C ASN A 71 13.14 -2.76 -10.09
N ASN A 72 13.63 -3.96 -10.42
CA ASN A 72 13.64 -4.52 -11.76
C ASN A 72 12.32 -5.21 -12.18
N SER A 73 11.20 -4.96 -11.49
CA SER A 73 9.91 -5.55 -11.83
C SER A 73 8.72 -4.69 -11.43
N VAL A 74 7.63 -4.83 -12.18
CA VAL A 74 6.28 -4.44 -11.75
C VAL A 74 5.74 -5.58 -10.90
N ILE A 75 5.59 -5.34 -9.61
CA ILE A 75 5.10 -6.34 -8.67
C ILE A 75 3.57 -6.35 -8.73
N LEU A 76 2.98 -7.55 -8.85
CA LEU A 76 1.54 -7.73 -8.73
C LEU A 76 1.16 -8.28 -7.36
N MET A 77 0.10 -7.70 -6.84
CA MET A 77 -0.48 -8.03 -5.56
C MET A 77 -1.94 -8.42 -5.75
N ARG A 78 -2.44 -9.18 -4.80
CA ARG A 78 -3.83 -9.62 -4.76
C ARG A 78 -4.41 -9.40 -3.38
N LEU A 79 -5.70 -9.08 -3.34
CA LEU A 79 -6.41 -8.80 -2.11
C LEU A 79 -6.78 -10.11 -1.41
N VAL A 80 -6.36 -10.23 -0.16
CA VAL A 80 -6.88 -11.27 0.74
C VAL A 80 -7.89 -10.68 1.69
N ARG A 81 -8.89 -11.48 2.03
CA ARG A 81 -9.92 -11.17 3.02
C ARG A 81 -10.00 -12.26 4.08
N PRO A 82 -10.47 -11.96 5.30
CA PRO A 82 -10.72 -12.97 6.30
C PRO A 82 -11.71 -14.03 5.78
N LEU A 83 -11.53 -15.26 6.23
CA LEU A 83 -12.47 -16.35 5.97
C LEU A 83 -13.82 -16.08 6.63
N THR A 84 -14.89 -16.33 5.89
CA THR A 84 -16.24 -16.43 6.45
C THR A 84 -16.55 -17.87 6.83
N VAL A 85 -17.57 -18.07 7.67
CA VAL A 85 -18.08 -19.41 7.99
C VAL A 85 -18.43 -20.18 6.72
N ALA A 86 -19.05 -19.50 5.74
CA ALA A 86 -19.41 -20.10 4.46
C ALA A 86 -18.20 -20.53 3.61
N ASP A 87 -17.08 -19.79 3.68
CA ASP A 87 -15.84 -20.21 3.01
C ASP A 87 -15.29 -21.49 3.65
N ILE A 88 -15.25 -21.55 4.98
CA ILE A 88 -14.75 -22.70 5.74
C ILE A 88 -15.60 -23.94 5.47
N ASP A 89 -16.92 -23.79 5.40
CA ASP A 89 -17.83 -24.91 5.13
C ASP A 89 -17.59 -25.52 3.74
N LYS A 90 -17.16 -24.71 2.76
CA LYS A 90 -16.83 -25.17 1.39
C LYS A 90 -15.44 -25.79 1.27
N MET A 91 -14.56 -25.64 2.26
CA MET A 91 -13.21 -26.20 2.18
C MET A 91 -13.21 -27.72 2.18
N ASN A 92 -12.32 -28.31 1.37
CA ASN A 92 -12.08 -29.75 1.36
C ASN A 92 -11.09 -30.16 2.47
N ILE A 93 -11.50 -29.96 3.72
CA ILE A 93 -10.75 -30.33 4.93
C ILE A 93 -11.69 -31.06 5.91
N ASN A 94 -11.11 -31.80 6.86
CA ASN A 94 -11.90 -32.53 7.84
C ASN A 94 -12.71 -31.61 8.79
N ALA A 95 -13.77 -32.16 9.39
CA ALA A 95 -14.68 -31.41 10.24
C ALA A 95 -14.00 -30.78 11.47
N ALA A 96 -13.06 -31.50 12.10
CA ALA A 96 -12.32 -30.98 13.26
C ALA A 96 -11.54 -29.71 12.91
N LYS A 97 -10.88 -29.67 11.75
CA LYS A 97 -10.15 -28.48 11.28
C LYS A 97 -11.10 -27.33 10.93
N LYS A 98 -12.27 -27.61 10.35
CA LYS A 98 -13.30 -26.59 10.12
C LYS A 98 -13.74 -25.92 11.43
N GLU A 99 -14.00 -26.70 12.47
CA GLU A 99 -14.40 -26.16 13.78
C GLU A 99 -13.31 -25.31 14.43
N VAL A 100 -12.03 -25.70 14.31
CA VAL A 100 -10.90 -24.88 14.77
C VAL A 100 -10.84 -23.56 14.00
N LEU A 101 -10.96 -23.58 12.67
CA LEU A 101 -10.96 -22.37 11.85
C LEU A 101 -12.11 -21.43 12.19
N LYS A 102 -13.33 -21.96 12.38
CA LYS A 102 -14.52 -21.16 12.74
C LYS A 102 -14.34 -20.43 14.07
N LYS A 103 -13.72 -21.09 15.06
CA LYS A 103 -13.43 -20.49 16.37
C LYS A 103 -12.36 -19.39 16.31
N ASN A 104 -11.48 -19.46 15.32
CA ASN A 104 -10.38 -18.52 15.12
C ASN A 104 -10.72 -17.37 14.16
N ILE A 105 -12.00 -17.23 13.76
CA ILE A 105 -12.43 -16.05 12.99
C ILE A 105 -12.32 -14.82 13.90
N ASP A 106 -11.50 -13.87 13.49
CA ASP A 106 -11.38 -12.56 14.12
C ASP A 106 -12.34 -11.57 13.43
N PRO A 107 -13.38 -11.06 14.11
CA PRO A 107 -14.30 -10.08 13.53
C PRO A 107 -13.67 -8.74 13.18
N GLN A 108 -12.49 -8.43 13.74
CA GLN A 108 -11.76 -7.19 13.50
C GLN A 108 -10.69 -7.34 12.41
N ALA A 109 -10.51 -8.54 11.87
CA ALA A 109 -9.56 -8.78 10.80
C ALA A 109 -9.95 -7.98 9.55
N GLN A 110 -8.98 -7.28 8.96
CA GLN A 110 -9.18 -6.43 7.80
C GLN A 110 -8.66 -7.10 6.54
N SER A 111 -9.24 -6.77 5.38
CA SER A 111 -8.68 -7.17 4.09
C SER A 111 -7.41 -6.37 3.80
N TYR A 112 -6.43 -7.00 3.14
CA TYR A 112 -5.18 -6.34 2.75
C TYR A 112 -4.53 -7.02 1.56
N LEU A 113 -3.64 -6.31 0.87
CA LEU A 113 -2.87 -6.81 -0.25
C LEU A 113 -1.68 -7.64 0.22
N ILE A 114 -1.47 -8.76 -0.44
CA ILE A 114 -0.24 -9.56 -0.36
C ILE A 114 0.37 -9.72 -1.75
N TYR A 115 1.66 -9.99 -1.80
CA TYR A 115 2.34 -10.37 -3.03
C TYR A 115 1.73 -11.66 -3.59
N GLY A 116 1.20 -11.58 -4.82
CA GLY A 116 0.54 -12.72 -5.46
C GLY A 116 1.51 -13.79 -5.96
N GLY A 117 2.82 -13.49 -5.97
CA GLY A 117 3.85 -14.32 -6.58
C GLY A 117 4.05 -14.03 -8.07
N GLU A 118 3.12 -13.30 -8.68
CA GLU A 118 3.23 -12.81 -10.05
C GLU A 118 3.91 -11.43 -10.11
N SER A 119 4.78 -11.25 -11.10
CA SER A 119 5.36 -9.97 -11.46
C SER A 119 5.61 -9.89 -12.95
N ALA A 120 5.84 -8.69 -13.46
CA ALA A 120 6.43 -8.49 -14.79
C ALA A 120 7.84 -7.95 -14.60
N ASP A 121 8.86 -8.70 -15.01
CA ASP A 121 10.26 -8.33 -14.80
C ASP A 121 10.92 -7.71 -16.04
N TYR A 122 12.06 -7.07 -15.79
CA TYR A 122 12.90 -6.47 -16.83
C TYR A 122 13.20 -7.41 -18.00
N GLN A 123 13.48 -8.69 -17.73
CA GLN A 123 13.85 -9.64 -18.77
C GLN A 123 12.68 -9.86 -19.72
N ARG A 124 11.48 -10.09 -19.18
CA ARG A 124 10.27 -10.30 -19.97
C ARG A 124 9.85 -9.09 -20.77
N PHE A 125 9.95 -7.88 -20.22
CA PHE A 125 9.70 -6.67 -20.98
C PHE A 125 10.63 -6.54 -22.20
N ASN A 126 11.91 -6.89 -22.05
CA ASN A 126 12.84 -6.86 -23.20
C ASN A 126 12.54 -7.97 -24.21
N GLU A 127 12.23 -9.18 -23.77
CA GLU A 127 11.86 -10.31 -24.66
C GLU A 127 10.59 -9.97 -25.47
N ALA A 128 9.60 -9.34 -24.84
CA ALA A 128 8.37 -8.90 -25.48
C ALA A 128 8.53 -7.58 -26.28
N HIS A 129 9.70 -6.94 -26.21
CA HIS A 129 9.99 -5.64 -26.83
C HIS A 129 8.97 -4.54 -26.50
N THR A 130 8.53 -4.46 -25.24
CA THR A 130 7.57 -3.46 -24.77
C THR A 130 7.75 -3.22 -23.27
N ALA A 131 7.41 -2.02 -22.79
CA ALA A 131 7.23 -1.77 -21.36
C ALA A 131 5.78 -1.98 -20.92
N PHE A 132 4.87 -2.41 -21.82
CA PHE A 132 3.45 -2.56 -21.54
C PHE A 132 3.21 -3.61 -20.45
N ALA A 133 2.78 -3.13 -19.27
CA ALA A 133 2.55 -3.94 -18.09
C ALA A 133 1.09 -4.41 -17.97
N GLY A 134 0.15 -3.67 -18.55
CA GLY A 134 -1.27 -4.01 -18.51
C GLY A 134 -2.19 -2.83 -18.77
N LYS A 135 -3.50 -3.08 -18.73
CA LYS A 135 -4.51 -2.02 -18.85
C LYS A 135 -4.98 -1.53 -17.50
N TYR A 136 -5.21 -0.23 -17.39
CA TYR A 136 -5.77 0.40 -16.21
C TYR A 136 -7.26 0.06 -16.07
N LEU A 137 -7.68 -0.41 -14.90
CA LEU A 137 -9.08 -0.62 -14.57
C LEU A 137 -9.60 0.39 -13.53
N GLY A 138 -8.71 0.93 -12.71
CA GLY A 138 -9.05 1.87 -11.65
C GLY A 138 -7.91 2.06 -10.64
N LYS A 139 -8.19 2.78 -9.56
CA LYS A 139 -7.27 2.92 -8.42
C LYS A 139 -8.04 2.82 -7.12
N ALA A 140 -7.39 2.31 -6.09
CA ALA A 140 -7.96 2.18 -4.76
C ALA A 140 -6.89 2.43 -3.69
N VAL A 141 -7.31 2.99 -2.56
CA VAL A 141 -6.49 3.01 -1.34
C VAL A 141 -6.77 1.73 -0.58
N LEU A 142 -5.75 0.88 -0.47
CA LEU A 142 -5.85 -0.42 0.20
C LEU A 142 -4.74 -0.56 1.23
N ASN A 143 -5.01 -1.35 2.27
CA ASN A 143 -3.96 -1.74 3.20
C ASN A 143 -3.05 -2.77 2.55
N PHE A 144 -1.75 -2.58 2.69
CA PHE A 144 -0.73 -3.54 2.30
C PHE A 144 0.12 -3.89 3.52
N ARG A 145 0.51 -5.17 3.63
CA ARG A 145 1.37 -5.62 4.73
C ARG A 145 2.83 -5.35 4.38
N ASN A 146 3.42 -4.34 5.02
CA ASN A 146 4.82 -4.02 4.85
C ASN A 146 5.70 -5.20 5.28
N VAL A 147 6.68 -5.54 4.44
CA VAL A 147 7.57 -6.70 4.64
C VAL A 147 8.47 -6.52 5.88
N THR A 148 8.86 -5.28 6.18
CA THR A 148 9.84 -4.97 7.23
C THR A 148 9.24 -5.04 8.62
N ASP A 149 8.10 -4.38 8.85
CA ASP A 149 7.49 -4.26 10.18
C ASP A 149 6.19 -5.07 10.35
N LYS A 150 5.75 -5.75 9.29
CA LYS A 150 4.49 -6.53 9.21
C LYS A 150 3.24 -5.71 9.51
N LYS A 151 3.32 -4.38 9.54
CA LYS A 151 2.17 -3.50 9.77
C LYS A 151 1.37 -3.35 8.49
N LEU A 152 0.08 -3.14 8.67
CA LEU A 152 -0.81 -2.72 7.58
C LEU A 152 -0.63 -1.23 7.38
N VAL A 153 -0.28 -0.84 6.16
CA VAL A 153 -0.10 0.55 5.76
C VAL A 153 -1.04 0.83 4.59
N PRO A 154 -1.88 1.88 4.66
CA PRO A 154 -2.69 2.27 3.52
C PRO A 154 -1.79 2.89 2.44
N GLU A 155 -1.99 2.46 1.20
CA GLU A 155 -1.27 3.00 0.04
C GLU A 155 -2.20 3.04 -1.18
N THR A 156 -1.89 3.89 -2.16
CA THR A 156 -2.64 3.94 -3.42
C THR A 156 -2.11 2.90 -4.40
N PHE A 157 -3.01 2.06 -4.90
CA PHE A 157 -2.70 1.03 -5.89
C PHE A 157 -3.47 1.28 -7.19
N CYS A 158 -2.84 0.94 -8.31
CA CYS A 158 -3.54 0.77 -9.58
C CYS A 158 -4.15 -0.64 -9.61
N ILE A 159 -5.40 -0.70 -10.06
CA ILE A 159 -6.10 -1.92 -10.43
C ILE A 159 -5.81 -2.15 -11.91
N ILE A 160 -5.28 -3.32 -12.26
CA ILE A 160 -4.83 -3.58 -13.62
C ILE A 160 -5.33 -4.92 -14.16
N GLU A 161 -5.52 -4.96 -15.48
CA GLU A 161 -5.55 -6.19 -16.28
C GLU A 161 -4.11 -6.42 -16.79
N PRO A 162 -3.34 -7.36 -16.22
CA PRO A 162 -1.92 -7.50 -16.54
C PRO A 162 -1.70 -8.02 -17.96
N ASN A 163 -0.59 -7.62 -18.57
CA ASN A 163 -0.14 -8.13 -19.86
C ASN A 163 0.53 -9.50 -19.68
N GLU A 164 -0.17 -10.58 -20.01
CA GLU A 164 0.30 -11.96 -19.80
C GLU A 164 1.65 -12.27 -20.48
N ASP A 165 1.97 -11.59 -21.60
CA ASP A 165 3.22 -11.80 -22.34
C ASP A 165 4.46 -11.44 -21.53
N VAL A 166 4.32 -10.50 -20.58
CA VAL A 166 5.43 -10.04 -19.72
C VAL A 166 5.36 -10.61 -18.32
N MET A 167 4.31 -11.36 -17.99
CA MET A 167 4.09 -11.92 -16.66
C MET A 167 4.93 -13.18 -16.42
N ILE A 168 5.48 -13.27 -15.21
CA ILE A 168 6.10 -14.47 -14.67
C ILE A 168 5.39 -14.91 -13.39
N GLY A 169 4.92 -16.15 -13.36
CA GLY A 169 4.30 -16.76 -12.18
C GLY A 169 5.27 -17.52 -11.27
N LYS A 170 6.57 -17.17 -11.25
CA LYS A 170 7.60 -18.08 -10.67
C LYS A 170 8.65 -17.48 -9.73
N TYR A 171 8.74 -16.17 -9.51
CA TYR A 171 9.96 -15.61 -8.89
C TYR A 171 9.81 -14.79 -7.62
N LEU A 172 8.59 -14.41 -7.23
CA LEU A 172 8.39 -13.93 -5.86
C LEU A 172 7.95 -15.12 -5.03
N HIS A 173 8.64 -15.40 -3.92
CA HIS A 173 8.16 -16.32 -2.91
C HIS A 173 6.67 -16.03 -2.71
N LEU A 174 5.80 -16.94 -3.20
CA LEU A 174 4.35 -16.82 -3.07
C LEU A 174 4.12 -16.49 -1.60
N ALA A 175 3.63 -15.28 -1.31
CA ALA A 175 3.28 -14.99 0.06
C ALA A 175 2.16 -15.98 0.37
N THR A 176 2.48 -16.98 1.20
CA THR A 176 1.49 -18.00 1.57
C THR A 176 0.31 -17.26 2.16
N ILE A 177 -0.87 -17.47 1.58
CA ILE A 177 -2.11 -16.90 2.10
C ILE A 177 -2.17 -17.28 3.59
N PRO A 178 -2.35 -16.31 4.50
CA PRO A 178 -2.45 -16.62 5.92
C PRO A 178 -3.60 -17.61 6.17
N GLU A 179 -3.45 -18.48 7.17
CA GLU A 179 -4.37 -19.61 7.40
C GLU A 179 -5.85 -19.19 7.58
N ASN A 180 -6.11 -18.01 8.14
CA ASN A 180 -7.45 -17.47 8.36
C ASN A 180 -7.95 -16.51 7.26
N TYR A 181 -7.28 -16.53 6.09
CA TYR A 181 -7.61 -15.68 4.95
C TYR A 181 -7.88 -16.50 3.69
N THR A 182 -8.51 -15.86 2.72
CA THR A 182 -8.71 -16.37 1.36
C THR A 182 -8.56 -15.22 0.36
N TRP A 183 -8.43 -15.54 -0.92
CA TRP A 183 -8.52 -14.53 -1.98
C TRP A 183 -9.88 -13.83 -1.95
N ALA A 184 -9.86 -12.50 -2.01
CA ALA A 184 -11.08 -11.71 -2.12
C ALA A 184 -11.65 -11.79 -3.54
N ASP A 185 -10.77 -11.72 -4.53
CA ASP A 185 -11.09 -11.72 -5.96
C ASP A 185 -9.89 -12.20 -6.81
N ASN A 186 -10.03 -12.13 -8.13
CA ASN A 186 -8.96 -12.37 -9.12
C ASN A 186 -8.36 -11.05 -9.64
N THR A 187 -8.54 -9.95 -8.91
CA THR A 187 -8.09 -8.63 -9.32
C THR A 187 -6.61 -8.46 -9.00
N PHE A 188 -5.85 -7.89 -9.94
CA PHE A 188 -4.45 -7.55 -9.73
C PHE A 188 -4.28 -6.08 -9.38
N TYR A 189 -3.39 -5.85 -8.42
CA TYR A 189 -3.05 -4.54 -7.90
C TYR A 189 -1.54 -4.33 -8.04
N THR A 190 -1.11 -3.13 -8.39
CA THR A 190 0.31 -2.77 -8.42
C THR A 190 0.52 -1.36 -7.88
N PHE A 191 1.74 -1.07 -7.46
CA PHE A 191 2.06 0.24 -6.94
C PHE A 191 1.87 1.31 -8.01
N TYR A 192 1.22 2.39 -7.61
CA TYR A 192 0.88 3.49 -8.49
C TYR A 192 2.12 4.14 -9.14
N ASP A 193 3.22 4.24 -8.41
CA ASP A 193 4.47 4.88 -8.83
C ASP A 193 5.37 3.99 -9.72
N SER A 194 4.98 2.74 -9.94
CA SER A 194 5.70 1.79 -10.79
C SER A 194 5.27 1.86 -12.25
N LEU A 195 4.25 2.67 -12.55
CA LEU A 195 3.61 2.76 -13.87
C LEU A 195 3.59 4.19 -14.45
N THR A 196 3.51 4.26 -15.78
CA THR A 196 3.36 5.48 -16.58
C THR A 196 2.42 5.22 -17.76
N ASP A 197 1.87 6.28 -18.35
CA ASP A 197 1.09 6.27 -19.59
C ASP A 197 1.96 6.29 -20.86
N GLN A 198 3.30 6.37 -20.71
CA GLN A 198 4.22 6.47 -21.83
C GLN A 198 5.02 5.19 -22.04
N GLU A 199 4.98 4.66 -23.27
CA GLU A 199 5.90 3.61 -23.70
C GLU A 199 7.33 4.13 -23.73
N LEU A 200 8.30 3.27 -23.39
CA LEU A 200 9.69 3.68 -23.39
C LEU A 200 10.17 3.88 -24.83
N PRO A 201 10.89 4.99 -25.13
CA PRO A 201 11.36 5.27 -26.49
C PRO A 201 12.16 4.13 -27.13
N LYS A 202 12.87 3.32 -26.33
CA LYS A 202 13.64 2.17 -26.82
C LYS A 202 12.78 1.04 -27.41
N PHE A 203 11.49 0.98 -27.08
CA PHE A 203 10.54 -0.02 -27.57
C PHE A 203 9.60 0.52 -28.65
N ILE A 204 9.57 1.83 -28.85
CA ILE A 204 8.84 2.45 -29.95
C ILE A 204 9.62 2.16 -31.23
N LYS A 205 9.15 1.22 -32.05
CA LYS A 205 9.69 0.97 -33.39
C LYS A 205 9.66 2.29 -34.17
N LYS A 206 10.83 2.71 -34.68
CA LYS A 206 10.96 3.82 -35.63
C LYS A 206 10.44 3.41 -37.00
#